data_AF-A0AAD8KPU5-F1
#
_entry.id   AF-A0AAD8KPU5-F1
#
_cell.length_a   1.000
_cell.length_b   1.000
_cell.length_c   1.000
_cell.angle_alpha   90.00
_cell.angle_beta   90.00
_cell.angle_gamma   90.00
#
_symmetry.space_group_name_H-M   'P 1'
#
loop_
_entity.id
_entity.type
_entity.pdbx_description
1 polymer ?
#
loop_
_entity_poly.entity_id
_entity_poly.type
_entity_poly.pdbx_seq_one_letter_code
_entity_poly.pdbx_strand_id
1 'polypeptide(L)'
;MILFRNGNKTKTLNAFHIISLLEGFNLSSLFEEKKREEKEEIRFATTKSPETMVAKLESVATEMKFMVDKTGDESSLRMKRNKIGRKGRLGIMAEIWAVAPSLVVVEVKKSSGDTLEYNRFCSKQLRPALKDIVWTSGYESTPAGVVGCIN
;
A
#
# COMPACT_ATOMS: atom_id res chain seq x y z
N MET A 1 -6.86 2.71 -20.72
CA MET A 1 -7.00 4.05 -20.12
C MET A 1 -5.61 4.66 -20.02
N ILE A 2 -5.32 5.67 -20.84
CA ILE A 2 -3.98 6.25 -21.01
C ILE A 2 -3.75 7.24 -19.86
N LEU A 3 -2.75 6.98 -19.02
CA LEU A 3 -2.34 7.88 -17.96
C LEU A 3 -1.39 8.94 -18.55
N PHE A 4 -1.84 10.18 -18.63
CA PHE A 4 -0.95 11.31 -18.89
C PHE A 4 -0.03 11.48 -17.69
N ARG A 5 1.27 11.25 -17.92
CA ARG A 5 2.36 11.55 -16.98
C ARG A 5 2.63 13.04 -17.00
N ASN A 6 2.65 13.67 -15.83
CA ASN A 6 3.31 14.96 -15.66
C ASN A 6 4.17 14.92 -14.38
N GLY A 7 5.43 15.34 -14.50
CA GLY A 7 6.44 15.28 -13.45
C GLY A 7 6.24 16.36 -12.36
N ASN A 8 6.79 16.10 -11.18
CA ASN A 8 6.90 17.00 -10.01
C ASN A 8 5.63 17.40 -9.27
N LYS A 9 4.58 16.56 -9.27
CA LYS A 9 3.44 16.74 -8.36
C LYS A 9 3.04 15.39 -7.75
N THR A 10 2.74 15.38 -6.47
CA THR A 10 2.09 14.26 -5.79
C THR A 10 0.89 13.83 -6.63
N LYS A 11 0.83 12.56 -7.03
CA LYS A 11 -0.26 12.07 -7.88
C LYS A 11 -1.60 12.32 -7.18
N THR A 12 -2.56 12.89 -7.89
CA THR A 12 -3.91 13.11 -7.36
C THR A 12 -4.82 11.96 -7.76
N LEU A 13 -5.66 11.49 -6.84
CA LEU A 13 -6.74 10.55 -7.12
C LEU A 13 -8.07 11.30 -7.09
N ASN A 14 -8.80 11.22 -8.20
CA ASN A 14 -10.19 11.65 -8.22
C ASN A 14 -11.13 10.54 -7.70
N ALA A 15 -12.41 10.87 -7.54
CA ALA A 15 -13.43 9.92 -7.08
C ALA A 15 -13.56 8.66 -7.95
N PHE A 16 -13.47 8.79 -9.29
CA PHE A 16 -13.54 7.64 -10.19
C PHE A 16 -12.36 6.69 -10.03
N HIS A 17 -11.16 7.20 -9.72
CA HIS A 17 -10.03 6.33 -9.42
C HIS A 17 -10.30 5.53 -8.15
N ILE A 18 -10.84 6.15 -7.10
CA ILE A 18 -11.18 5.45 -5.85
C ILE A 18 -12.24 4.38 -6.08
N ILE A 19 -13.32 4.70 -6.82
CA ILE A 19 -14.38 3.74 -7.16
C ILE A 19 -13.82 2.54 -7.93
N SER A 20 -12.90 2.78 -8.86
CA SER A 20 -12.26 1.72 -9.65
C SER A 20 -11.38 0.78 -8.82
N LEU A 21 -11.00 1.21 -7.62
CA LEU A 21 -10.15 0.46 -6.71
C LEU A 21 -10.95 -0.37 -5.69
N LEU A 22 -12.27 -0.20 -5.62
CA LEU A 22 -13.14 -0.95 -4.71
C LEU A 22 -13.19 -2.43 -5.12
N GLU A 23 -13.18 -3.32 -4.14
CA GLU A 23 -13.09 -4.77 -4.40
C GLU A 23 -14.26 -5.28 -5.24
N GLY A 24 -15.46 -4.73 -5.04
CA GLY A 24 -16.66 -5.07 -5.79
C GLY A 24 -16.62 -4.70 -7.29
N PHE A 25 -15.67 -3.86 -7.71
CA PHE A 25 -15.43 -3.54 -9.12
C PHE A 25 -14.27 -4.33 -9.73
N ASN A 26 -13.54 -5.13 -8.93
CA ASN A 26 -12.45 -5.96 -9.39
C ASN A 26 -12.96 -7.32 -9.90
N LEU A 27 -13.13 -7.43 -11.22
CA LEU A 27 -13.61 -8.66 -11.87
C LEU A 27 -12.52 -9.72 -12.09
N SER A 28 -11.27 -9.48 -11.68
CA SER A 28 -10.17 -10.40 -11.96
C SER A 28 -10.40 -11.81 -11.39
N SER A 29 -11.08 -11.90 -10.25
CA SER A 29 -11.45 -13.17 -9.59
C SER A 29 -12.33 -14.08 -10.45
N LEU A 30 -13.16 -13.52 -11.35
CA LEU A 30 -14.00 -14.32 -12.27
C LEU A 30 -13.18 -15.09 -13.31
N PHE A 31 -11.93 -14.70 -13.53
CA PHE A 31 -11.06 -15.27 -14.56
C PHE A 31 -9.86 -16.05 -13.96
N GLU A 32 -9.81 -16.26 -12.64
CA GLU A 32 -8.73 -17.02 -12.01
C GLU A 32 -8.97 -18.53 -12.08
N GLU A 33 -8.24 -19.23 -12.95
CA GLU A 33 -8.34 -20.69 -13.16
C GLU A 33 -7.93 -21.55 -11.94
N LYS A 34 -7.24 -20.96 -10.96
CA LYS A 34 -6.77 -21.63 -9.73
C LYS A 34 -6.95 -20.68 -8.56
N LYS A 35 -7.31 -21.21 -7.37
CA LYS A 35 -7.25 -20.46 -6.11
C LYS A 35 -5.83 -19.92 -5.92
N ARG A 36 -5.61 -18.66 -6.24
CA ARG A 36 -4.37 -17.97 -5.87
C ARG A 36 -4.38 -17.82 -4.35
N GLU A 37 -3.19 -17.87 -3.74
CA GLU A 37 -3.02 -17.40 -2.36
C GLU A 37 -3.52 -15.96 -2.34
N GLU A 38 -4.63 -15.69 -1.63
CA GLU A 38 -5.20 -14.35 -1.50
C GLU A 38 -4.11 -13.41 -1.01
N LYS A 39 -3.86 -12.35 -1.77
CA LYS A 39 -2.83 -11.36 -1.43
C LYS A 39 -3.47 -10.32 -0.52
N GLU A 40 -2.85 -10.04 0.62
CA GLU A 40 -3.29 -8.93 1.46
C GLU A 40 -3.14 -7.60 0.71
N GLU A 41 -4.24 -6.92 0.44
CA GLU A 41 -4.21 -5.53 0.01
C GLU A 41 -4.13 -4.64 1.24
N ILE A 42 -3.11 -3.77 1.28
CA ILE A 42 -3.04 -2.70 2.27
C ILE A 42 -3.33 -1.41 1.54
N ARG A 43 -4.48 -0.82 1.85
CA ARG A 43 -4.84 0.52 1.44
C ARG A 43 -5.45 1.24 2.63
N PHE A 44 -4.96 2.44 2.89
CA PHE A 44 -5.47 3.27 3.98
C PHE A 44 -5.36 4.74 3.64
N ALA A 45 -6.16 5.55 4.32
CA ALA A 45 -6.10 6.99 4.25
C ALA A 45 -5.33 7.56 5.45
N THR A 46 -4.73 8.73 5.27
CA THR A 46 -4.01 9.47 6.31
C THR A 46 -4.12 10.97 6.07
N THR A 47 -4.07 11.75 7.16
CA THR A 47 -3.99 13.21 7.12
C THR A 47 -2.56 13.73 7.18
N LYS A 48 -1.57 12.83 7.25
CA LYS A 48 -0.15 13.17 7.18
C LYS A 48 0.24 13.58 5.77
N SER A 49 1.23 14.47 5.66
CA SER A 49 1.74 14.90 4.36
C SER A 49 2.39 13.72 3.60
N PRO A 50 2.41 13.75 2.26
CA PRO A 50 3.08 12.73 1.46
C PRO A 50 4.55 12.52 1.87
N GLU A 51 5.28 13.59 2.16
CA GLU A 51 6.69 13.56 2.57
C GLU A 51 6.86 12.85 3.92
N THR A 52 5.97 13.14 4.87
CA THR A 52 5.95 12.47 6.18
C THR A 52 5.68 10.98 6.02
N MET A 53 4.77 10.63 5.10
CA MET A 53 4.44 9.24 4.80
C MET A 53 5.59 8.49 4.14
N VAL A 54 6.28 9.10 3.18
CA VAL A 54 7.50 8.56 2.56
C VAL A 54 8.55 8.28 3.63
N ALA A 55 8.85 9.26 4.50
CA ALA A 55 9.83 9.11 5.56
C ALA A 55 9.46 8.00 6.58
N LYS A 56 8.18 7.91 6.96
CA LYS A 56 7.69 6.85 7.86
C LYS A 56 7.85 5.47 7.21
N LEU A 57 7.49 5.32 5.93
CA LEU A 57 7.64 4.05 5.21
C LEU A 57 9.12 3.65 5.05
N GLU A 58 10.02 4.60 4.81
CA GLU A 58 11.48 4.37 4.77
C GLU A 58 12.03 3.87 6.10
N SER A 59 11.61 4.50 7.20
CA SER A 59 12.00 4.10 8.55
C SER A 59 11.56 2.67 8.86
N VAL A 60 10.29 2.36 8.58
CA VAL A 60 9.70 1.01 8.74
C VAL A 60 10.42 -0.01 7.88
N ALA A 61 10.73 0.32 6.62
CA ALA A 61 11.44 -0.57 5.71
C ALA A 61 12.85 -0.93 6.25
N THR A 62 13.55 0.08 6.76
CA THR A 62 14.91 -0.06 7.30
C THR A 62 14.90 -0.94 8.55
N GLU A 63 13.99 -0.69 9.49
CA GLU A 63 13.79 -1.52 10.69
C GLU A 63 13.52 -2.99 10.33
N MET A 64 12.76 -3.22 9.26
CA MET A 64 12.37 -4.55 8.77
C MET A 64 13.39 -5.18 7.80
N LYS A 65 14.59 -4.58 7.67
CA LYS A 65 15.72 -5.07 6.85
C LYS A 65 15.41 -5.15 5.35
N PHE A 66 14.63 -4.19 4.85
CA PHE A 66 14.48 -3.93 3.43
C PHE A 66 15.49 -2.86 2.99
N MET A 67 16.01 -3.02 1.78
CA MET A 67 16.63 -1.91 1.05
C MET A 67 15.54 -1.10 0.37
N VAL A 68 15.64 0.22 0.48
CA VAL A 68 14.74 1.15 -0.18
C VAL A 68 15.41 1.66 -1.45
N ASP A 69 14.75 1.43 -2.59
CA ASP A 69 15.04 2.07 -3.85
C ASP A 69 14.05 3.23 -4.03
N LYS A 70 14.53 4.47 -3.90
CA LYS A 70 13.76 5.66 -4.28
C LYS A 70 13.60 5.64 -5.79
N THR A 71 12.39 5.39 -6.26
CA THR A 71 12.05 5.61 -7.67
C THR A 71 12.18 7.11 -7.96
N GLY A 72 12.55 7.52 -9.18
CA GLY A 72 12.68 8.94 -9.54
C GLY A 72 11.38 9.78 -9.49
N ASP A 73 10.32 9.24 -8.87
CA ASP A 73 9.02 9.84 -8.63
C ASP A 73 8.77 9.81 -7.11
N GLU A 74 8.73 10.99 -6.49
CA GLU A 74 8.57 11.21 -5.04
C GLU A 74 7.30 10.59 -4.45
N SER A 75 6.34 10.20 -5.30
CA SER A 75 5.07 9.58 -4.90
C SER A 75 5.11 8.05 -4.78
N SER A 76 6.28 7.42 -4.96
CA SER A 76 6.39 5.95 -4.94
C SER A 76 7.71 5.44 -4.35
N LEU A 77 7.61 4.44 -3.48
CA LEU A 77 8.73 3.77 -2.84
C LEU A 77 8.78 2.30 -3.26
N ARG A 78 9.97 1.83 -3.67
CA ARG A 78 10.21 0.41 -3.90
C ARG A 78 11.13 -0.12 -2.81
N MET A 79 10.76 -1.26 -2.24
CA MET A 79 11.47 -1.89 -1.14
C MET A 79 11.76 -3.33 -1.52
N LYS A 80 13.00 -3.79 -1.29
CA LYS A 80 13.39 -5.18 -1.52
C LYS A 80 14.03 -5.77 -0.28
N ARG A 81 13.60 -6.95 0.11
CA ARG A 81 14.19 -7.66 1.23
C ARG A 81 15.60 -8.12 0.87
N ASN A 82 16.52 -8.02 1.82
CA ASN A 82 17.90 -8.49 1.64
C ASN A 82 17.98 -10.02 1.49
N LYS A 83 17.14 -10.73 2.24
CA LYS A 83 17.09 -12.19 2.23
C LYS A 83 16.30 -12.72 1.03
N ILE A 84 16.80 -13.81 0.45
CA ILE A 84 16.12 -14.56 -0.61
C ILE A 84 15.13 -15.51 0.08
N GLY A 85 13.85 -15.40 -0.27
CA GLY A 85 12.78 -16.28 0.18
C GLY A 85 12.51 -17.40 -0.83
N ARG A 86 11.45 -18.19 -0.58
CA ARG A 86 11.07 -19.36 -1.40
C ARG A 86 10.88 -19.03 -2.88
N LYS A 87 10.28 -17.89 -3.18
CA LYS A 87 10.00 -17.41 -4.56
C LYS A 87 10.87 -16.21 -4.93
N GLY A 88 12.12 -16.18 -4.45
CA GLY A 88 13.04 -15.07 -4.64
C GLY A 88 12.93 -14.00 -3.54
N ARG A 89 13.53 -12.82 -3.76
CA ARG A 89 13.47 -11.71 -2.81
C ARG A 89 12.07 -11.09 -2.79
N LEU A 90 11.54 -10.90 -1.58
CA LEU A 90 10.28 -10.19 -1.37
C LEU A 90 10.45 -8.73 -1.78
N GLY A 91 9.68 -8.31 -2.79
CA GLY A 91 9.62 -6.95 -3.28
C GLY A 91 8.28 -6.32 -2.92
N ILE A 92 8.31 -5.09 -2.46
CA ILE A 92 7.14 -4.30 -2.07
C ILE A 92 7.21 -2.95 -2.78
N MET A 93 6.06 -2.45 -3.20
CA MET A 93 5.88 -1.12 -3.77
C MET A 93 4.83 -0.40 -2.95
N ALA A 94 5.15 0.80 -2.48
CA ALA A 94 4.20 1.69 -1.86
C ALA A 94 3.96 2.88 -2.79
N GLU A 95 2.70 3.21 -3.01
CA GLU A 95 2.27 4.34 -3.81
C GLU A 95 1.44 5.28 -2.94
N ILE A 96 1.66 6.58 -3.13
CA ILE A 96 1.08 7.63 -2.30
C ILE A 96 0.38 8.63 -3.22
N TRP A 97 -0.88 8.92 -2.92
CA TRP A 97 -1.69 9.84 -3.71
C TRP A 97 -2.48 10.80 -2.84
N ALA A 98 -2.56 12.07 -3.26
CA ALA A 98 -3.46 13.04 -2.64
C ALA A 98 -4.90 12.87 -3.18
N VAL A 99 -5.89 12.79 -2.30
CA VAL A 99 -7.32 12.79 -2.67
C VAL A 99 -7.95 14.15 -2.39
N ALA A 100 -7.50 14.82 -1.33
CA ALA A 100 -7.86 16.19 -0.99
C ALA A 100 -6.63 16.90 -0.37
N PRO A 101 -6.64 18.23 -0.18
CA PRO A 101 -5.48 18.96 0.36
C PRO A 101 -4.92 18.42 1.68
N SER A 102 -5.78 17.86 2.53
CA SER A 102 -5.42 17.29 3.83
C SER A 102 -5.60 15.77 3.91
N LEU A 103 -5.76 15.11 2.75
CA LEU A 103 -6.08 13.68 2.70
C LEU A 103 -5.25 12.95 1.66
N VAL A 104 -4.48 11.98 2.13
CA VAL A 104 -3.60 11.14 1.34
C VAL A 104 -4.04 9.69 1.45
N VAL A 105 -3.99 8.98 0.33
CA VAL A 105 -4.19 7.53 0.27
C VAL A 105 -2.85 6.88 0.01
N VAL A 106 -2.57 5.83 0.78
CA VAL A 106 -1.36 5.01 0.65
C VAL A 106 -1.80 3.60 0.30
N GLU A 107 -1.20 3.05 -0.73
CA GLU A 107 -1.39 1.64 -1.10
C GLU A 107 -0.06 0.93 -1.11
N VAL A 108 -0.02 -0.24 -0.49
CA VAL A 108 1.15 -1.10 -0.43
C VAL A 108 0.84 -2.41 -1.13
N LYS A 109 1.66 -2.75 -2.12
CA LYS A 109 1.51 -3.92 -2.99
C LYS A 109 2.79 -4.75 -2.99
N LYS A 110 2.65 -6.07 -2.92
CA LYS A 110 3.69 -7.01 -3.36
C LYS A 110 4.05 -6.75 -4.84
N SER A 111 5.33 -6.54 -5.13
CA SER A 111 5.88 -6.39 -6.48
C SER A 111 6.66 -7.63 -6.95
N SER A 112 7.23 -8.42 -6.04
CA SER A 112 7.89 -9.71 -6.32
C SER A 112 7.92 -10.62 -5.10
N GLY A 113 8.26 -11.89 -5.26
CA GLY A 113 8.46 -12.84 -4.16
C GLY A 113 7.21 -13.63 -3.75
N ASP A 114 7.30 -14.29 -2.58
CA ASP A 114 6.28 -15.22 -2.09
C ASP A 114 5.09 -14.48 -1.43
N THR A 115 3.86 -14.89 -1.75
CA THR A 115 2.64 -14.21 -1.27
C THR A 115 2.40 -14.48 0.21
N LEU A 116 2.68 -15.69 0.72
CA LEU A 116 2.54 -15.99 2.15
C LEU A 116 3.57 -15.23 2.99
N GLU A 117 4.79 -15.05 2.46
CA GLU A 117 5.80 -14.20 3.09
C GLU A 117 5.31 -12.74 3.17
N TYR A 118 4.73 -12.24 2.08
CA TYR A 118 4.17 -10.88 2.01
C TYR A 118 2.99 -10.69 2.97
N ASN A 119 1.99 -11.57 2.98
CA ASN A 119 0.84 -11.46 3.90
C ASN A 119 1.27 -11.48 5.37
N ARG A 120 2.25 -12.33 5.71
CA ARG A 120 2.81 -12.37 7.07
C ARG A 120 3.53 -11.08 7.44
N PHE A 121 4.24 -10.47 6.49
CA PHE A 121 4.86 -9.17 6.68
C PHE A 121 3.80 -8.09 6.90
N CYS A 122 2.76 -8.05 6.06
CA CYS A 122 1.66 -7.10 6.15
C CYS A 122 0.94 -7.16 7.50
N SER A 123 0.51 -8.35 7.91
CA SER A 123 -0.21 -8.58 9.17
C SER A 123 0.65 -8.38 10.43
N LYS A 124 1.87 -8.91 10.47
CA LYS A 124 2.66 -8.96 11.72
C LYS A 124 3.61 -7.79 11.93
N GLN A 125 3.94 -7.04 10.88
CA GLN A 125 4.99 -6.02 10.94
C GLN A 125 4.46 -4.68 10.43
N LEU A 126 3.98 -4.63 9.18
CA LEU A 126 3.63 -3.36 8.55
C LEU A 126 2.38 -2.72 9.18
N ARG A 127 1.26 -3.45 9.31
CA ARG A 127 0.03 -2.90 9.91
C ARG A 127 0.26 -2.38 11.34
N PRO A 128 0.93 -3.11 12.25
CA PRO A 128 1.27 -2.58 13.57
C PRO A 128 2.09 -1.29 13.52
N ALA A 129 3.08 -1.20 12.63
CA ALA A 129 3.97 -0.04 12.53
C ALA A 129 3.30 1.23 11.95
N LEU A 130 2.15 1.08 11.27
CA LEU A 130 1.38 2.17 10.67
C LEU A 130 0.11 2.52 11.45
N LYS A 131 -0.17 1.87 12.58
CA LYS A 131 -1.43 2.05 13.32
C LYS A 131 -1.66 3.50 13.78
N ASP A 132 -0.58 4.23 14.07
CA ASP A 132 -0.57 5.61 14.56
C ASP A 132 -0.88 6.67 13.49
N ILE A 133 -0.83 6.30 12.21
CA ILE A 133 -0.97 7.23 11.09
C ILE A 133 -2.18 6.94 10.20
N VAL A 134 -2.84 5.79 10.38
CA VAL A 134 -4.09 5.48 9.70
C VAL A 134 -5.17 6.42 10.20
N TRP A 135 -5.82 7.11 9.28
CA TRP A 135 -7.00 7.90 9.61
C TRP A 135 -8.17 6.97 9.92
N THR A 136 -8.69 7.09 11.13
CA THR A 136 -9.99 6.56 11.51
C THR A 136 -10.99 7.71 11.52
N SER A 137 -12.02 7.67 10.67
CA SER A 137 -13.22 8.47 10.94
C SER A 137 -13.76 8.00 12.29
N GLY A 138 -14.23 8.89 13.15
CA GLY A 138 -14.55 8.59 14.57
C GLY A 138 -15.71 7.61 14.83
N TYR A 139 -15.98 6.68 13.91
CA TYR A 139 -16.88 5.54 14.13
C TYR A 139 -16.06 4.42 14.78
N GLU A 140 -16.42 4.09 16.02
CA GLU A 140 -15.77 3.08 16.84
C GLU A 140 -15.66 1.71 16.12
N SER A 141 -14.49 1.09 16.26
CA SER A 141 -14.16 -0.20 15.66
C SER A 141 -14.74 -1.33 16.51
N THR A 142 -15.58 -2.18 15.92
CA THR A 142 -15.90 -3.50 16.46
C THR A 142 -14.68 -4.44 16.35
N PRO A 143 -14.61 -5.54 17.13
CA PRO A 143 -13.39 -6.34 17.30
C PRO A 143 -12.92 -7.13 16.06
N ALA A 144 -13.60 -6.98 14.93
CA ALA A 144 -13.28 -7.64 13.67
C ALA A 144 -12.76 -6.64 12.64
N GLY A 145 -11.51 -6.19 12.80
CA GLY A 145 -10.59 -5.99 11.67
C GLY A 145 -10.91 -4.95 10.59
N VAL A 146 -11.75 -3.93 10.83
CA VAL A 146 -11.89 -2.81 9.88
C VAL A 146 -11.07 -1.62 10.35
N VAL A 147 -9.75 -1.69 10.13
CA VAL A 147 -8.85 -0.54 10.32
C VAL A 147 -9.01 0.37 9.10
N GLY A 148 -9.99 1.27 9.11
CA GLY A 148 -10.08 2.41 8.16
C GLY A 148 -9.69 2.07 6.71
N CYS A 149 -10.05 0.87 6.24
CA CYS A 149 -9.72 0.43 4.90
C CYS A 149 -10.75 1.07 3.98
N ILE A 150 -10.25 1.78 2.99
CA ILE A 150 -11.05 2.22 1.84
C ILE A 150 -11.23 0.95 1.00
N ASN A 151 -12.17 0.09 1.41
CA ASN A 151 -12.57 -1.12 0.70
C ASN A 151 -13.65 -0.81 -0.33
#